data_AF-A0A200Q6Z4-F1
#
_entry.id   AF-A0A200Q6Z4-F1
#
_cell.length_a   1.000
_cell.length_b   1.000
_cell.length_c   1.000
_cell.angle_alpha   90.00
_cell.angle_beta   90.00
_cell.angle_gamma   90.00
#
_symmetry.space_group_name_H-M   'P 1'
#
loop_
_entity.id
_entity.type
_entity.pdbx_description
1 polymer ?
#
loop_
_entity_poly.entity_id
_entity_poly.type
_entity_poly.pdbx_seq_one_letter_code
_entity_poly.pdbx_strand_id
1 'polypeptide(L)'
;MKVTVVSRSGREIIKGGIELNNSATVSDLQEAIHVRTKKYCTSRQRLTLPLNPGSMEKPVVLNSKKNVRDYCDVNKDNLTVVFKDLGPQVSYRTLFFWEYVGPLIIYPIFYYFPVYKFLGYKDEHVIHPVQTYAMYYWCFHYFKRIMETFFVHRFSHATSPVSNVFRNCAYYWSFGAYIAYYVNHPLYTPVNDLQMKVGFGFGLICQVSNLYCHLLLRNLRSPSGNGGYQIPRGFLFNIVTCANYTTEIYQWLGFNIATQTVAGYVFLVVAASIMSNWALAKHRRLKKYLTFTLWAAVIRWEGGKAKVSPAMGYTSSISLSKLQTGLLSIATTAMKFRIITKPQSS
;
A
#
# COMPACT_ATOMS: atom_id res chain seq x y z
N MET A 1 -15.16 -19.51 -26.19
CA MET A 1 -14.66 -20.19 -24.97
C MET A 1 -15.74 -20.20 -23.90
N LYS A 2 -15.95 -21.32 -23.19
CA LYS A 2 -16.98 -21.43 -22.14
C LYS A 2 -16.38 -21.26 -20.75
N VAL A 3 -16.96 -20.38 -19.94
CA VAL A 3 -16.50 -20.07 -18.59
C VAL A 3 -17.57 -20.47 -17.57
N THR A 4 -17.25 -21.41 -16.70
CA THR A 4 -18.13 -21.82 -15.59
C THR A 4 -17.83 -20.97 -14.36
N VAL A 5 -18.84 -20.27 -13.85
CA VAL A 5 -18.72 -19.38 -12.69
C VAL A 5 -19.29 -20.07 -11.45
N VAL A 6 -18.42 -20.48 -10.54
CA VAL A 6 -18.78 -21.20 -9.31
C VAL A 6 -18.55 -20.35 -8.07
N SER A 7 -19.29 -20.62 -7.01
CA SER A 7 -19.02 -20.09 -5.67
C SER A 7 -17.90 -20.89 -4.99
N ARG A 8 -17.46 -20.43 -3.82
CA ARG A 8 -16.44 -21.15 -3.01
C ARG A 8 -16.87 -22.56 -2.59
N SER A 9 -18.17 -22.83 -2.47
CA SER A 9 -18.71 -24.15 -2.15
C SER A 9 -18.90 -25.03 -3.39
N GLY A 10 -18.44 -24.59 -4.57
CA GLY A 10 -18.62 -25.31 -5.83
C GLY A 10 -19.98 -25.13 -6.50
N ARG A 11 -20.93 -24.44 -5.84
CA ARG A 11 -22.25 -24.16 -6.43
C ARG A 11 -22.12 -23.19 -7.61
N GLU A 12 -22.67 -23.55 -8.77
CA GLU A 12 -22.77 -22.66 -9.92
C GLU A 12 -23.60 -21.41 -9.60
N ILE A 13 -23.02 -20.24 -9.85
CA ILE A 13 -23.72 -18.96 -9.68
C ILE A 13 -24.51 -18.61 -10.94
N ILE A 14 -23.99 -18.99 -12.10
CA ILE A 14 -24.63 -18.80 -13.39
C ILE A 14 -24.81 -20.17 -14.03
N LYS A 15 -26.05 -20.65 -14.05
CA LYS A 15 -26.41 -21.92 -14.68
C LYS A 15 -26.04 -21.89 -16.17
N GLY A 16 -25.38 -22.94 -16.65
CA GLY A 16 -25.00 -23.08 -18.06
C GLY A 16 -23.72 -22.34 -18.47
N GLY A 17 -23.06 -21.65 -17.54
CA GLY A 17 -21.83 -20.89 -17.82
C GLY A 17 -22.05 -19.65 -18.70
N ILE A 18 -20.94 -18.98 -19.02
CA ILE A 18 -20.89 -17.82 -19.91
C ILE A 18 -20.02 -18.17 -21.11
N GLU A 19 -20.52 -17.94 -22.31
CA GLU A 19 -19.74 -18.02 -23.53
C GLU A 19 -19.13 -16.66 -23.85
N LEU A 20 -17.82 -16.64 -24.03
CA LEU A 20 -17.06 -15.44 -24.35
C LEU A 20 -16.24 -15.66 -25.63
N ASN A 21 -16.01 -14.57 -26.36
CA ASN A 21 -15.09 -14.57 -27.48
C ASN A 21 -13.65 -14.83 -26.99
N ASN A 22 -12.80 -15.36 -27.87
CA ASN A 22 -11.43 -15.75 -27.53
C ASN A 22 -10.52 -14.55 -27.22
N SER A 23 -10.91 -13.35 -27.64
CA SER A 23 -10.25 -12.08 -27.32
C SER A 23 -10.88 -11.35 -26.12
N ALA A 24 -11.82 -11.98 -25.41
CA ALA A 24 -12.50 -11.34 -24.28
C ALA A 24 -11.57 -11.20 -23.08
N THR A 25 -11.67 -10.05 -22.45
CA THR A 25 -10.96 -9.72 -21.21
C THR A 25 -11.74 -10.18 -19.99
N VAL A 26 -11.06 -10.22 -18.84
CA VAL A 26 -11.72 -10.50 -17.55
C VAL A 26 -12.76 -9.43 -17.21
N SER A 27 -12.59 -8.19 -17.68
CA SER A 27 -13.59 -7.12 -17.62
C SER A 27 -14.89 -7.52 -18.31
N ASP A 28 -14.80 -8.06 -19.53
CA ASP A 28 -15.96 -8.49 -20.32
C ASP A 28 -16.68 -9.67 -19.64
N LEU A 29 -15.92 -10.56 -18.99
CA LEU A 29 -16.48 -11.61 -18.14
C LEU A 29 -17.25 -11.02 -16.93
N GLN A 30 -16.70 -10.02 -16.26
CA GLN A 30 -17.37 -9.36 -15.12
C GLN A 30 -18.66 -8.67 -15.57
N GLU A 31 -18.65 -8.05 -16.74
CA GLU A 31 -19.83 -7.42 -17.33
C GLU A 31 -20.88 -8.46 -17.72
N ALA A 32 -20.48 -9.56 -18.36
CA ALA A 32 -21.38 -10.66 -18.69
C ALA A 32 -22.05 -11.27 -17.43
N ILE A 33 -21.29 -11.41 -16.33
CA ILE A 33 -21.84 -11.81 -15.01
C ILE A 33 -22.86 -10.78 -14.51
N HIS A 34 -22.58 -9.49 -14.67
CA HIS A 34 -23.49 -8.43 -14.23
C HIS A 34 -24.78 -8.39 -15.06
N VAL A 35 -24.71 -8.60 -16.37
CA VAL A 35 -25.88 -8.69 -17.25
C VAL A 35 -26.79 -9.85 -16.84
N ARG A 36 -26.21 -11.03 -16.57
CA ARG A 36 -26.93 -12.22 -16.10
C ARG A 36 -27.46 -12.06 -14.66
N THR A 37 -26.76 -11.29 -13.84
CA THR A 37 -27.07 -11.10 -12.41
C THR A 37 -26.89 -9.64 -12.01
N LYS A 38 -27.92 -8.83 -12.27
CA LYS A 38 -27.91 -7.36 -12.02
C LYS A 38 -27.53 -6.98 -10.58
N LYS A 39 -27.78 -7.86 -9.60
CA LYS A 39 -27.38 -7.69 -8.19
C LYS A 39 -25.86 -7.52 -8.01
N TYR A 40 -25.03 -8.14 -8.85
CA TYR A 40 -23.58 -8.17 -8.70
C TYR A 40 -22.92 -7.18 -9.67
N CYS A 41 -22.82 -5.90 -9.26
CA CYS A 41 -22.06 -4.89 -10.00
C CYS A 41 -20.60 -5.32 -10.17
N THR A 42 -20.00 -4.98 -11.31
CA THR A 42 -18.61 -5.34 -11.68
C THR A 42 -17.58 -5.04 -10.58
N SER A 43 -17.73 -3.90 -9.90
CA SER A 43 -16.86 -3.47 -8.79
C SER A 43 -16.90 -4.37 -7.55
N ARG A 44 -17.97 -5.16 -7.36
CA ARG A 44 -18.12 -6.11 -6.24
C ARG A 44 -17.58 -7.50 -6.55
N GLN A 45 -17.29 -7.77 -7.82
CA GLN A 45 -16.93 -9.12 -8.26
C GLN A 45 -15.43 -9.36 -8.10
N ARG A 46 -15.06 -10.37 -7.31
CA ARG A 46 -13.71 -10.90 -7.29
C ARG A 46 -13.69 -12.30 -7.90
N LEU A 47 -12.94 -12.44 -8.98
CA LEU A 47 -12.76 -13.70 -9.69
C LEU A 47 -11.37 -14.28 -9.41
N THR A 48 -11.34 -15.56 -9.05
CA THR A 48 -10.10 -16.30 -8.76
C THR A 48 -10.10 -17.65 -9.44
N LEU A 49 -8.92 -18.18 -9.73
CA LEU A 49 -8.79 -19.58 -10.15
C LEU A 49 -9.16 -20.53 -9.00
N PRO A 50 -9.76 -21.70 -9.31
CA PRO A 50 -10.04 -22.72 -8.31
C PRO A 50 -8.74 -23.21 -7.68
N LEU A 51 -8.78 -23.45 -6.38
CA LEU A 51 -7.69 -24.09 -5.65
C LEU A 51 -8.06 -25.55 -5.41
N ASN A 52 -7.05 -26.42 -5.44
CA ASN A 52 -7.21 -27.80 -5.03
C ASN A 52 -7.56 -27.85 -3.53
N PRO A 53 -8.57 -28.63 -3.12
CA PRO A 53 -8.92 -28.79 -1.71
C PRO A 53 -7.69 -29.24 -0.91
N GLY A 54 -7.28 -28.45 0.09
CA GLY A 54 -6.13 -28.74 0.95
C GLY A 54 -4.81 -28.02 0.60
N SER A 55 -4.75 -27.24 -0.49
CA SER A 55 -3.54 -26.45 -0.77
C SER A 55 -3.46 -25.20 0.11
N MET A 56 -2.27 -24.92 0.68
CA MET A 56 -1.97 -23.70 1.46
C MET A 56 -1.70 -22.48 0.55
N GLU A 57 -1.89 -22.61 -0.75
CA GLU A 57 -1.57 -21.57 -1.73
C GLU A 57 -2.66 -20.49 -1.78
N LYS A 58 -2.25 -19.24 -2.02
CA LYS A 58 -3.21 -18.15 -2.17
C LYS A 58 -3.86 -18.21 -3.56
N PRO A 59 -5.19 -18.04 -3.66
CA PRO A 59 -5.87 -18.13 -4.94
C PRO A 59 -5.41 -17.02 -5.87
N VAL A 60 -5.08 -17.39 -7.10
CA VAL A 60 -4.66 -16.45 -8.15
C VAL A 60 -5.86 -15.59 -8.54
N VAL A 61 -5.74 -14.27 -8.36
CA VAL A 61 -6.78 -13.31 -8.72
C VAL A 61 -6.63 -12.96 -10.20
N LEU A 62 -7.75 -13.03 -10.92
CA LEU A 62 -7.81 -12.65 -12.33
C LEU A 62 -7.68 -11.12 -12.46
N ASN A 63 -6.85 -10.66 -13.38
CA ASN A 63 -6.66 -9.24 -13.66
C ASN A 63 -7.68 -8.80 -14.71
N SER A 64 -8.53 -7.82 -14.39
CA SER A 64 -9.60 -7.30 -15.26
C SER A 64 -9.14 -6.94 -16.69
N LYS A 65 -7.88 -6.54 -16.88
CA LYS A 65 -7.34 -6.12 -18.18
C LYS A 65 -6.66 -7.24 -18.99
N LYS A 66 -6.46 -8.42 -18.41
CA LYS A 66 -5.87 -9.56 -19.12
C LYS A 66 -6.95 -10.34 -19.87
N ASN A 67 -6.54 -11.05 -20.92
CA ASN A 67 -7.43 -11.96 -21.62
C ASN A 67 -7.78 -13.13 -20.71
N VAL A 68 -9.04 -13.58 -20.77
CA VAL A 68 -9.48 -14.76 -20.01
C VAL A 68 -8.67 -16.00 -20.44
N ARG A 69 -8.28 -16.06 -21.72
CA ARG A 69 -7.47 -17.13 -22.30
C ARG A 69 -6.08 -17.27 -21.70
N ASP A 70 -5.48 -16.18 -21.21
CA ASP A 70 -4.16 -16.20 -20.54
C ASP A 70 -4.17 -17.07 -19.26
N TYR A 71 -5.37 -17.38 -18.74
CA TYR A 71 -5.59 -18.17 -17.54
C TYR A 71 -6.07 -19.59 -17.82
N CYS A 72 -6.15 -19.99 -19.10
CA CYS A 72 -6.54 -21.33 -19.49
C CYS A 72 -5.33 -22.22 -19.71
N ASP A 73 -5.45 -23.49 -19.34
CA ASP A 73 -4.50 -24.49 -19.80
C ASP A 73 -4.61 -24.62 -21.33
N VAL A 74 -3.47 -24.76 -22.00
CA VAL A 74 -3.31 -24.73 -23.47
C VAL A 74 -4.25 -25.71 -24.20
N ASN A 75 -4.74 -26.74 -23.51
CA ASN A 75 -5.55 -27.83 -24.06
C ASN A 75 -7.02 -27.86 -23.58
N LYS A 76 -7.54 -26.82 -22.92
CA LYS A 76 -8.93 -26.79 -22.43
C LYS A 76 -9.67 -25.52 -22.87
N ASP A 77 -10.77 -25.69 -23.62
CA ASP A 77 -11.69 -24.61 -24.02
C ASP A 77 -12.66 -24.17 -22.91
N ASN A 78 -12.57 -24.82 -21.74
CA ASN A 78 -13.42 -24.59 -20.57
C ASN A 78 -12.59 -24.09 -19.38
N LEU A 79 -12.94 -22.91 -18.85
CA LEU A 79 -12.34 -22.37 -17.63
C LEU A 79 -13.36 -22.34 -16.51
N THR A 80 -12.98 -22.84 -15.34
CA THR A 80 -13.77 -22.65 -14.12
C THR A 80 -13.19 -21.48 -13.34
N VAL A 81 -14.03 -20.52 -12.94
CA VAL A 81 -13.65 -19.38 -12.11
C VAL A 81 -14.49 -19.35 -10.84
N VAL A 82 -13.82 -19.10 -9.72
CA VAL A 82 -14.47 -18.93 -8.42
C VAL A 82 -14.83 -17.46 -8.25
N PHE A 83 -16.12 -17.19 -8.09
CA PHE A 83 -16.67 -15.88 -7.80
C PHE A 83 -16.80 -15.65 -6.30
N LYS A 84 -16.42 -14.45 -5.87
CA LYS A 84 -16.66 -13.94 -4.53
C LYS A 84 -17.25 -12.54 -4.61
N ASP A 85 -18.39 -12.34 -3.95
CA ASP A 85 -18.93 -11.00 -3.69
C ASP A 85 -18.11 -10.31 -2.58
N LEU A 86 -17.60 -9.12 -2.89
CA LEU A 86 -16.83 -8.29 -1.95
C LEU A 86 -17.72 -7.43 -1.04
N GLY A 87 -19.04 -7.38 -1.27
CA GLY A 87 -19.95 -6.47 -0.58
C GLY A 87 -19.88 -5.04 -1.12
N PRO A 88 -20.58 -4.08 -0.51
CA PRO A 88 -20.53 -2.67 -0.90
C PRO A 88 -19.10 -2.14 -0.97
N GLN A 89 -18.75 -1.53 -2.11
CA GLN A 89 -17.42 -1.04 -2.43
C GLN A 89 -17.44 0.48 -2.62
N VAL A 90 -16.35 1.13 -2.26
CA VAL A 90 -16.12 2.56 -2.49
C VAL A 90 -14.75 2.77 -3.15
N SER A 91 -14.58 3.87 -3.88
CA SER A 91 -13.27 4.21 -4.45
C SER A 91 -12.23 4.47 -3.35
N TYR A 92 -10.97 4.11 -3.60
CA TYR A 92 -9.89 4.41 -2.64
C TYR A 92 -9.74 5.91 -2.39
N ARG A 93 -9.96 6.75 -3.41
CA ARG A 93 -9.91 8.21 -3.29
C ARG A 93 -10.94 8.71 -2.27
N THR A 94 -12.17 8.20 -2.32
CA THR A 94 -13.22 8.54 -1.35
C THR A 94 -12.87 8.04 0.05
N LEU A 95 -12.33 6.82 0.18
CA LEU A 95 -11.91 6.27 1.47
C LEU A 95 -10.86 7.17 2.13
N PHE A 96 -9.79 7.50 1.41
CA PHE A 96 -8.71 8.34 1.94
C PHE A 96 -9.16 9.79 2.20
N PHE A 97 -10.07 10.33 1.39
CA PHE A 97 -10.65 11.64 1.66
C PHE A 97 -11.34 11.69 3.03
N TRP A 98 -12.26 10.75 3.29
CA TRP A 98 -12.98 10.70 4.58
C TRP A 98 -12.07 10.36 5.76
N GLU A 99 -11.05 9.52 5.53
CA GLU A 99 -10.01 9.22 6.52
C GLU A 99 -9.29 10.50 6.97
N TYR A 100 -8.93 11.39 6.05
CA TYR A 100 -8.12 12.59 6.32
C TYR A 100 -8.91 13.86 6.64
N VAL A 101 -10.16 13.98 6.19
CA VAL A 101 -10.98 15.16 6.45
C VAL A 101 -11.33 15.31 7.93
N GLY A 102 -11.51 14.19 8.65
CA GLY A 102 -11.82 14.22 10.08
C GLY A 102 -10.73 14.91 10.90
N PRO A 103 -9.48 14.42 10.90
CA PRO A 103 -8.39 15.07 11.62
C PRO A 103 -8.15 16.52 11.21
N LEU A 104 -8.42 16.88 9.94
CA LEU A 104 -8.33 18.25 9.45
C LEU A 104 -9.39 19.18 10.06
N ILE A 105 -10.59 18.68 10.34
CA ILE A 105 -11.69 19.46 10.94
C ILE A 105 -11.64 19.40 12.48
N ILE A 106 -11.42 18.22 13.04
CA ILE A 106 -11.45 17.96 14.48
C ILE A 106 -10.37 18.77 15.20
N TYR A 107 -9.15 18.84 14.67
CA TYR A 107 -8.06 19.53 15.36
C TYR A 107 -8.35 21.04 15.54
N PRO A 108 -8.73 21.80 14.49
CA PRO A 108 -9.19 23.18 14.65
C PRO A 108 -10.35 23.38 15.63
N ILE A 109 -11.24 22.39 15.80
CA ILE A 109 -12.35 22.51 16.78
C ILE A 109 -11.78 22.67 18.20
N PHE A 110 -10.78 21.88 18.59
CA PHE A 110 -10.14 22.01 19.90
C PHE A 110 -9.33 23.31 20.06
N TYR A 111 -8.84 23.90 18.97
CA TYR A 111 -8.04 25.13 19.01
C TYR A 111 -8.89 26.40 19.02
N TYR A 112 -9.93 26.49 18.18
CA TYR A 112 -10.72 27.72 18.00
C TYR A 112 -11.98 27.77 18.85
N PHE A 113 -12.58 26.63 19.19
CA PHE A 113 -13.84 26.61 19.94
C PHE A 113 -13.57 26.36 21.43
N PRO A 114 -14.43 26.86 22.33
CA PRO A 114 -14.26 26.73 23.78
C PRO A 114 -14.66 25.32 24.27
N VAL A 115 -14.11 24.27 23.64
CA VAL A 115 -14.41 22.86 23.97
C VAL A 115 -14.14 22.58 25.44
N TYR A 116 -13.03 23.10 25.99
CA TYR A 116 -12.65 22.89 27.38
C TYR A 116 -13.57 23.57 28.38
N LYS A 117 -14.25 24.66 28.00
CA LYS A 117 -15.28 25.29 28.84
C LYS A 117 -16.45 24.34 29.09
N PHE A 118 -16.90 23.64 28.03
CA PHE A 118 -17.94 22.61 28.15
C PHE A 118 -17.47 21.39 28.94
N LEU A 119 -16.16 21.18 29.07
CA LEU A 119 -15.55 20.12 29.88
C LEU A 119 -15.24 20.58 31.32
N GLY A 120 -15.65 21.80 31.72
CA GLY A 120 -15.54 22.30 33.09
C GLY A 120 -14.25 23.06 33.41
N TYR A 121 -13.43 23.42 32.41
CA TYR A 121 -12.25 24.25 32.59
C TYR A 121 -12.59 25.75 32.55
N LYS A 122 -11.80 26.56 33.26
CA LYS A 122 -11.93 28.03 33.28
C LYS A 122 -11.60 28.62 31.91
N ASP A 123 -12.21 29.77 31.59
CA ASP A 123 -12.07 30.49 30.32
C ASP A 123 -10.74 31.25 30.16
N GLU A 124 -9.84 31.14 31.14
CA GLU A 124 -8.51 31.75 31.11
C GLU A 124 -7.54 30.86 30.31
N HIS A 125 -7.78 30.76 29.01
CA HIS A 125 -6.92 29.99 28.11
C HIS A 125 -5.89 30.89 27.42
N VAL A 126 -4.63 30.77 27.84
CA VAL A 126 -3.50 31.40 27.13
C VAL A 126 -3.02 30.43 26.04
N ILE A 127 -3.11 30.86 24.79
CA ILE A 127 -2.60 30.08 23.66
C ILE A 127 -1.10 30.32 23.52
N HIS A 128 -0.32 29.26 23.68
CA HIS A 128 1.12 29.28 23.48
C HIS A 128 1.47 29.14 21.99
N PRO A 129 2.60 29.73 21.52
CA PRO A 129 3.05 29.60 20.14
C PRO A 129 3.09 28.15 19.65
N VAL A 130 3.58 27.21 20.48
CA VAL A 130 3.64 25.78 20.13
C VAL A 130 2.29 25.25 19.66
N GLN A 131 1.18 25.66 20.29
CA GLN A 131 -0.17 25.22 19.97
C GLN A 131 -0.62 25.76 18.61
N THR A 132 -0.34 27.04 18.34
CA THR A 132 -0.60 27.67 17.04
C THR A 132 0.19 27.00 15.91
N TYR A 133 1.49 26.76 16.11
CA TYR A 133 2.33 26.07 15.13
C TYR A 133 1.90 24.61 14.94
N ALA A 134 1.50 23.92 16.01
CA ALA A 134 0.99 22.55 15.94
C ALA A 134 -0.31 22.49 15.12
N MET A 135 -1.23 23.44 15.32
CA MET A 135 -2.47 23.55 14.54
C MET A 135 -2.18 23.72 13.05
N TYR A 136 -1.32 24.67 12.67
CA TYR A 136 -0.96 24.87 11.27
C TYR A 136 -0.23 23.67 10.67
N TYR A 137 0.73 23.09 11.40
CA TYR A 137 1.46 21.90 10.95
C TYR A 137 0.51 20.72 10.71
N TRP A 138 -0.41 20.49 11.65
CA TRP A 138 -1.40 19.43 11.58
C TRP A 138 -2.35 19.62 10.40
N CYS A 139 -2.91 20.82 10.24
CA CYS A 139 -3.80 21.13 9.14
C CYS A 139 -3.07 21.01 7.79
N PHE A 140 -1.84 21.54 7.70
CA PHE A 140 -1.02 21.40 6.50
C PHE A 140 -0.75 19.93 6.18
N HIS A 141 -0.46 19.09 7.18
CA HIS A 141 -0.31 17.65 6.98
C HIS A 141 -1.53 17.03 6.32
N TYR A 142 -2.70 17.13 6.95
CA TYR A 142 -3.90 16.46 6.44
C TYR A 142 -4.40 17.07 5.14
N PHE A 143 -4.27 18.39 4.96
CA PHE A 143 -4.54 19.05 3.68
C PHE A 143 -3.64 18.50 2.58
N LYS A 144 -2.32 18.40 2.82
CA LYS A 144 -1.38 17.78 1.87
C LYS A 144 -1.78 16.35 1.53
N ARG A 145 -2.14 15.53 2.52
CA ARG A 145 -2.58 14.12 2.33
C ARG A 145 -3.84 14.03 1.46
N ILE A 146 -4.79 14.95 1.65
CA ILE A 146 -5.99 15.05 0.81
C ILE A 146 -5.59 15.43 -0.62
N MET A 147 -4.76 16.45 -0.80
CA MET A 147 -4.29 16.87 -2.13
C MET A 147 -3.50 15.77 -2.84
N GLU A 148 -2.63 15.05 -2.14
CA GLU A 148 -1.92 13.88 -2.67
C GLU A 148 -2.89 12.79 -3.12
N THR A 149 -3.96 12.55 -2.37
CA THR A 149 -4.98 11.55 -2.71
C THR A 149 -5.71 11.87 -4.02
N PHE A 150 -5.98 13.15 -4.28
CA PHE A 150 -6.64 13.57 -5.51
C PHE A 150 -5.66 13.71 -6.69
N PHE A 151 -4.49 14.32 -6.48
CA PHE A 151 -3.64 14.77 -7.59
C PHE A 151 -2.38 13.92 -7.81
N VAL A 152 -1.91 13.17 -6.80
CA VAL A 152 -0.63 12.44 -6.84
C VAL A 152 -0.82 10.93 -6.89
N HIS A 153 -1.65 10.37 -6.00
CA HIS A 153 -1.78 8.93 -5.83
C HIS A 153 -2.43 8.25 -7.06
N ARG A 154 -1.74 7.22 -7.56
CA ARG A 154 -2.27 6.28 -8.57
C ARG A 154 -2.50 4.91 -7.90
N PHE A 155 -3.75 4.59 -7.57
CA PHE A 155 -4.10 3.35 -6.87
C PHE A 155 -4.05 2.14 -7.81
N SER A 156 -3.57 1.00 -7.32
CA SER A 156 -3.51 -0.26 -8.09
C SER A 156 -4.83 -1.03 -8.08
N HIS A 157 -5.64 -0.82 -7.04
CA HIS A 157 -6.99 -1.36 -6.92
C HIS A 157 -7.97 -0.20 -7.07
N ALA A 158 -9.08 -0.43 -7.76
CA ALA A 158 -10.09 0.61 -7.98
C ALA A 158 -10.90 0.90 -6.70
N THR A 159 -11.18 -0.13 -5.90
CA THR A 159 -12.15 -0.05 -4.81
C THR A 159 -11.73 -0.78 -3.54
N SER A 160 -12.32 -0.36 -2.43
CA SER A 160 -12.17 -0.94 -1.08
C SER A 160 -13.55 -1.17 -0.45
N PRO A 161 -13.71 -2.19 0.42
CA PRO A 161 -14.95 -2.38 1.20
C PRO A 161 -15.32 -1.15 2.03
N VAL A 162 -16.61 -0.82 2.08
CA VAL A 162 -17.12 0.34 2.84
C VAL A 162 -16.81 0.23 4.35
N SER A 163 -16.79 -0.97 4.92
CA SER A 163 -16.40 -1.18 6.32
C SER A 163 -14.98 -0.69 6.65
N ASN A 164 -14.07 -0.68 5.67
CA ASN A 164 -12.74 -0.13 5.85
C ASN A 164 -12.77 1.40 6.02
N VAL A 165 -13.74 2.10 5.42
CA VAL A 165 -13.91 3.56 5.61
C VAL A 165 -14.19 3.85 7.07
N PHE A 166 -15.18 3.18 7.67
CA PHE A 166 -15.53 3.40 9.06
C PHE A 166 -14.39 3.06 10.02
N ARG A 167 -13.70 1.92 9.81
CA ARG A 167 -12.54 1.56 10.64
C ARG A 167 -11.42 2.59 10.54
N ASN A 168 -11.11 3.05 9.33
CA ASN A 168 -10.04 4.03 9.13
C ASN A 168 -10.44 5.39 9.70
N CYS A 169 -11.67 5.86 9.47
CA CYS A 169 -12.16 7.10 10.07
C CYS A 169 -12.13 7.03 11.59
N ALA A 170 -12.64 5.95 12.20
CA ALA A 170 -12.58 5.77 13.65
C ALA A 170 -11.14 5.88 14.18
N TYR A 171 -10.16 5.23 13.53
CA TYR A 171 -8.76 5.31 13.92
C TYR A 171 -8.20 6.74 13.77
N TYR A 172 -8.29 7.34 12.59
CA TYR A 172 -7.68 8.65 12.33
C TYR A 172 -8.35 9.77 13.13
N TRP A 173 -9.68 9.75 13.21
CA TRP A 173 -10.46 10.80 13.87
C TRP A 173 -10.29 10.73 15.39
N SER A 174 -10.25 9.53 15.98
CA SER A 174 -10.00 9.37 17.42
C SER A 174 -8.58 9.81 17.81
N PHE A 175 -7.55 9.40 17.05
CA PHE A 175 -6.19 9.89 17.30
C PHE A 175 -6.06 11.40 17.06
N GLY A 176 -6.75 11.92 16.05
CA GLY A 176 -6.81 13.36 15.79
C GLY A 176 -7.43 14.14 16.95
N ALA A 177 -8.56 13.66 17.48
CA ALA A 177 -9.19 14.24 18.67
C ALA A 177 -8.28 14.11 19.91
N TYR A 178 -7.68 12.94 20.12
CA TYR A 178 -6.80 12.67 21.26
C TYR A 178 -5.59 13.62 21.28
N ILE A 179 -4.90 13.77 20.15
CA ILE A 179 -3.74 14.69 20.09
C ILE A 179 -4.18 16.14 20.20
N ALA A 180 -5.25 16.53 19.50
CA ALA A 180 -5.79 17.89 19.58
C ALA A 180 -6.19 18.25 21.01
N TYR A 181 -6.80 17.32 21.73
CA TYR A 181 -7.19 17.51 23.13
C TYR A 181 -6.00 17.83 24.03
N TYR A 182 -4.92 17.06 23.95
CA TYR A 182 -3.77 17.25 24.85
C TYR A 182 -2.89 18.44 24.45
N VAL A 183 -2.71 18.69 23.15
CA VAL A 183 -1.87 19.80 22.69
C VAL A 183 -2.57 21.14 22.96
N ASN A 184 -3.88 21.24 22.77
CA ASN A 184 -4.64 22.48 22.98
C ASN A 184 -5.21 22.61 24.40
N HIS A 185 -4.86 21.70 25.31
CA HIS A 185 -5.39 21.70 26.67
C HIS A 185 -5.00 22.99 27.43
N PRO A 186 -5.89 23.56 28.27
CA PRO A 186 -5.56 24.76 29.06
C PRO A 186 -4.37 24.58 30.02
N LEU A 187 -4.11 23.35 30.45
CA LEU A 187 -2.97 22.98 31.31
C LEU A 187 -1.73 22.52 30.52
N TYR A 188 -1.71 22.75 29.21
CA TYR A 188 -0.57 22.37 28.38
C TYR A 188 0.66 23.24 28.70
N THR A 189 1.77 22.61 29.05
CA THR A 189 3.05 23.29 29.29
C THR A 189 3.93 23.22 28.05
N PRO A 190 4.25 24.35 27.40
CA PRO A 190 5.06 24.35 26.19
C PRO A 190 6.53 24.02 26.49
N VAL A 191 7.21 23.49 25.48
CA VAL A 191 8.68 23.35 25.47
C VAL A 191 9.35 24.71 25.24
N ASN A 192 10.67 24.77 25.41
CA ASN A 192 11.41 25.99 25.10
C ASN A 192 11.38 26.31 23.58
N ASP A 193 11.59 27.59 23.25
CA ASP A 193 11.48 28.10 21.88
C ASP A 193 12.43 27.39 20.88
N LEU A 194 13.66 27.08 21.30
CA LEU A 194 14.63 26.38 20.46
C LEU A 194 14.16 24.97 20.12
N GLN A 195 13.70 24.20 21.12
CA GLN A 195 13.20 22.85 20.93
C GLN A 195 11.96 22.82 20.03
N MET A 196 11.03 23.77 20.24
CA MET A 196 9.85 23.93 19.37
C MET A 196 10.27 24.14 17.91
N LYS A 197 11.17 25.10 17.66
CA LYS A 197 11.63 25.44 16.30
C LYS A 197 12.37 24.29 15.64
N VAL A 198 13.25 23.61 16.38
CA VAL A 198 13.98 22.43 15.87
C VAL A 198 13.00 21.29 15.54
N GLY A 199 12.06 20.99 16.43
CA GLY A 199 11.07 19.92 16.23
C GLY A 199 10.18 20.15 15.01
N PHE A 200 9.57 21.34 14.88
CA PHE A 200 8.76 21.68 13.72
C PHE A 200 9.58 21.81 12.44
N GLY A 201 10.79 22.39 12.51
CA GLY A 201 11.69 22.52 11.36
C GLY A 201 12.09 21.15 10.80
N PHE A 202 12.53 20.23 11.66
CA PHE A 202 12.81 18.85 11.28
C PHE A 202 11.56 18.15 10.72
N GLY A 203 10.43 18.28 11.42
CA GLY A 203 9.15 17.71 11.01
C GLY A 203 8.71 18.18 9.62
N LEU A 204 8.91 19.46 9.30
CA LEU A 204 8.54 20.05 8.00
C LEU A 204 9.44 19.54 6.87
N ILE A 205 10.75 19.44 7.10
CA ILE A 205 11.68 18.84 6.13
C ILE A 205 11.28 17.40 5.81
N CYS A 206 10.92 16.61 6.82
CA CYS A 206 10.44 15.24 6.63
C CYS A 206 9.11 15.19 5.87
N GLN A 207 8.21 16.14 6.11
CA GLN A 207 6.92 16.22 5.43
C GLN A 207 7.04 16.57 3.94
N VAL A 208 7.95 17.49 3.60
CA VAL A 208 8.32 17.78 2.20
C VAL A 208 8.99 16.57 1.56
N SER A 209 9.89 15.91 2.28
CA SER A 209 10.53 14.66 1.83
C SER A 209 9.52 13.55 1.57
N ASN A 210 8.46 13.44 2.39
CA ASN A 210 7.35 12.52 2.19
C ASN A 210 6.56 12.82 0.91
N LEU A 211 6.28 14.10 0.61
CA LEU A 211 5.66 14.50 -0.65
C LEU A 211 6.51 14.11 -1.85
N TYR A 212 7.82 14.38 -1.77
CA TYR A 212 8.77 14.00 -2.81
C TYR A 212 8.79 12.49 -3.04
N CYS A 213 8.78 11.69 -1.97
CA CYS A 213 8.64 10.24 -2.07
C CYS A 213 7.34 9.82 -2.78
N HIS A 214 6.20 10.47 -2.51
CA HIS A 214 4.93 10.17 -3.20
C HIS A 214 4.96 10.54 -4.69
N LEU A 215 5.63 11.64 -5.05
CA LEU A 215 5.83 12.01 -6.46
C LEU A 215 6.69 10.98 -7.20
N LEU A 216 7.76 10.48 -6.57
CA LEU A 216 8.57 9.39 -7.14
C LEU A 216 7.73 8.11 -7.31
N LEU A 217 6.93 7.74 -6.31
CA LEU A 217 6.06 6.56 -6.38
C LEU A 217 4.97 6.68 -7.46
N ARG A 218 4.47 7.89 -7.73
CA ARG A 218 3.51 8.14 -8.81
C ARG A 218 4.11 7.77 -10.18
N ASN A 219 5.39 8.05 -10.39
CA ASN A 219 6.07 7.84 -11.67
C ASN A 219 6.34 6.36 -11.98
N LEU A 220 6.26 5.48 -10.98
CA LEU A 220 6.40 4.03 -11.17
C LEU A 220 5.18 3.37 -11.83
N ARG A 221 4.07 4.10 -11.97
CA ARG A 221 2.85 3.61 -12.59
C ARG A 221 2.50 4.48 -13.78
N SER A 222 2.17 3.86 -14.90
CA SER A 222 1.66 4.60 -16.06
C SER A 222 0.34 5.32 -15.70
N PRO A 223 -0.02 6.40 -16.43
CA PRO A 223 -1.28 7.11 -16.23
C PRO A 223 -2.53 6.21 -16.34
N SER A 224 -2.46 5.13 -17.14
CA SER A 224 -3.55 4.16 -17.30
C SER A 224 -3.70 3.19 -16.11
N GLY A 225 -2.87 3.34 -15.07
CA GLY A 225 -2.82 2.43 -13.92
C GLY A 225 -2.16 1.08 -14.24
N ASN A 226 -1.64 0.91 -15.47
CA ASN A 226 -0.87 -0.26 -15.86
C ASN A 226 0.55 -0.14 -15.31
N GLY A 227 0.94 -1.13 -14.53
CA GLY A 227 2.30 -1.24 -14.02
C GLY A 227 2.44 -2.53 -13.24
N GLY A 228 3.35 -3.39 -13.68
CA GLY A 228 3.85 -4.48 -12.84
C GLY A 228 4.52 -3.93 -11.58
N TYR A 229 4.92 -4.82 -10.68
CA TYR A 229 5.64 -4.41 -9.49
C TYR A 229 7.01 -3.84 -9.89
N GLN A 230 7.21 -2.53 -9.70
CA GLN A 230 8.48 -1.86 -10.01
C GLN A 230 9.23 -1.47 -8.73
N ILE A 231 10.56 -1.48 -8.82
CA ILE A 231 11.44 -1.10 -7.71
C ILE A 231 11.57 0.42 -7.71
N PRO A 232 11.16 1.12 -6.63
CA PRO A 232 11.40 2.55 -6.51
C PRO A 232 12.90 2.82 -6.48
N ARG A 233 13.35 3.82 -7.24
CA ARG A 233 14.75 4.30 -7.27
C ARG A 233 14.79 5.81 -7.08
N GLY A 234 15.89 6.30 -6.53
CA GLY A 234 16.12 7.73 -6.30
C GLY A 234 15.83 8.17 -4.86
N PHE A 235 16.53 9.21 -4.42
CA PHE A 235 16.41 9.76 -3.06
C PHE A 235 16.60 8.66 -1.99
N LEU A 236 15.83 8.70 -0.91
CA LEU A 236 15.86 7.74 0.18
C LEU A 236 15.48 6.31 -0.25
N PHE A 237 14.85 6.10 -1.42
CA PHE A 237 14.56 4.74 -1.90
C PHE A 237 15.81 3.95 -2.26
N ASN A 238 16.96 4.61 -2.43
CA ASN A 238 18.25 3.96 -2.61
C ASN A 238 18.76 3.28 -1.32
N ILE A 239 18.23 3.67 -0.16
CA ILE A 239 18.68 3.22 1.16
C ILE A 239 17.59 2.38 1.84
N VAL A 240 16.33 2.83 1.77
CA VAL A 240 15.19 2.18 2.43
C VAL A 240 14.08 1.84 1.46
N THR A 241 13.47 0.67 1.63
CA THR A 241 12.43 0.18 0.69
C THR A 241 11.15 1.03 0.70
N CYS A 242 10.77 1.56 1.86
CA CYS A 242 9.55 2.35 2.03
C CYS A 242 9.90 3.75 2.54
N ALA A 243 10.66 4.51 1.75
CA ALA A 243 11.11 5.86 2.14
C ALA A 243 9.97 6.79 2.54
N ASN A 244 8.80 6.67 1.92
CA ASN A 244 7.63 7.45 2.28
C ASN A 244 7.16 7.20 3.72
N TYR A 245 7.18 5.94 4.19
CA TYR A 245 6.82 5.61 5.58
C TYR A 245 7.89 6.08 6.56
N THR A 246 9.17 5.95 6.18
CA THR A 246 10.28 6.44 7.00
C THR A 246 10.15 7.94 7.25
N THR A 247 10.00 8.74 6.18
CA THR A 247 9.85 10.19 6.32
C THR A 247 8.58 10.59 7.06
N GLU A 248 7.50 9.82 6.92
CA GLU A 248 6.26 10.02 7.68
C GLU A 248 6.43 9.76 9.18
N ILE A 249 7.15 8.71 9.59
CA ILE A 249 7.48 8.47 11.00
C ILE A 249 8.33 9.62 11.57
N TYR A 250 9.37 10.01 10.85
CA TYR A 250 10.25 11.10 11.30
C TYR A 250 9.54 12.47 11.35
N GLN A 251 8.58 12.73 10.45
CA GLN A 251 7.77 13.96 10.53
C GLN A 251 7.01 14.03 11.86
N TRP A 252 6.42 12.90 12.29
CA TRP A 252 5.66 12.81 13.52
C TRP A 252 6.57 12.80 14.74
N LEU A 253 7.80 12.29 14.62
CA LEU A 253 8.81 12.47 15.65
C LEU A 253 9.15 13.95 15.84
N GLY A 254 9.35 14.71 14.76
CA GLY A 254 9.59 16.16 14.82
C GLY A 254 8.43 16.91 15.49
N PHE A 255 7.19 16.62 15.08
CA PHE A 255 5.99 17.15 15.73
C PHE A 255 5.99 16.87 17.24
N ASN A 256 6.32 15.64 17.65
CA ASN A 256 6.33 15.25 19.05
C ASN A 256 7.49 15.82 19.86
N ILE A 257 8.64 16.10 19.25
CA ILE A 257 9.72 16.88 19.88
C ILE A 257 9.25 18.31 20.16
N ALA A 258 8.47 18.91 19.25
CA ALA A 258 7.97 20.26 19.41
C ALA A 258 6.79 20.37 20.39
N THR A 259 5.89 19.38 20.44
CA THR A 259 4.70 19.44 21.30
C THR A 259 4.89 18.73 22.64
N GLN A 260 5.74 17.71 22.72
CA GLN A 260 6.06 16.96 23.94
C GLN A 260 4.84 16.52 24.78
N THR A 261 3.87 15.85 24.14
CA THR A 261 2.71 15.27 24.84
C THR A 261 2.80 13.75 24.88
N VAL A 262 2.39 13.13 26.00
CA VAL A 262 2.29 11.66 26.10
C VAL A 262 1.37 11.12 25.02
N ALA A 263 0.24 11.80 24.76
CA ALA A 263 -0.71 11.43 23.73
C ALA A 263 -0.07 11.36 22.33
N GLY A 264 0.75 12.34 21.99
CA GLY A 264 1.45 12.37 20.72
C GLY A 264 2.51 11.28 20.59
N TYR A 265 3.27 10.98 21.64
CA TYR A 265 4.25 9.88 21.63
C TYR A 265 3.59 8.50 21.54
N VAL A 266 2.45 8.30 22.22
CA VAL A 266 1.64 7.08 22.07
C VAL A 266 1.21 6.91 20.62
N PHE A 267 0.68 7.97 20.00
CA PHE A 267 0.35 7.95 18.58
C PHE A 267 1.55 7.63 17.70
N LEU A 268 2.72 8.24 17.94
CA LEU A 268 3.93 7.99 17.17
C LEU A 268 4.32 6.51 17.21
N VAL A 269 4.32 5.88 18.39
CA VAL A 269 4.67 4.46 18.55
C VAL A 269 3.66 3.56 17.81
N VAL A 270 2.36 3.82 17.96
CA VAL A 270 1.30 3.05 17.30
C VAL A 270 1.41 3.20 15.78
N ALA A 271 1.51 4.42 15.28
CA ALA A 271 1.63 4.72 13.84
C ALA A 271 2.91 4.11 13.25
N ALA A 272 4.04 4.22 13.95
CA ALA A 272 5.31 3.64 13.53
C ALA A 272 5.25 2.11 13.45
N SER A 273 4.59 1.46 14.41
CA SER A 273 4.43 0.00 14.43
C SER A 273 3.58 -0.49 13.26
N ILE A 274 2.45 0.16 12.99
CA ILE A 274 1.56 -0.17 11.86
C ILE A 274 2.30 0.00 10.53
N MET A 275 2.96 1.15 10.33
CA MET A 275 3.70 1.43 9.10
C MET A 275 4.91 0.52 8.92
N SER A 276 5.62 0.16 10.00
CA SER A 276 6.74 -0.77 9.96
C SER A 276 6.29 -2.16 9.54
N ASN A 277 5.15 -2.64 10.04
CA ASN A 277 4.56 -3.91 9.62
C ASN A 277 4.22 -3.90 8.12
N TRP A 278 3.65 -2.80 7.62
CA TRP A 278 3.38 -2.65 6.18
C TRP A 278 4.67 -2.56 5.36
N ALA A 279 5.69 -1.87 5.85
CA ALA A 279 6.98 -1.75 5.19
C ALA A 279 7.67 -3.11 5.05
N LEU A 280 7.69 -3.90 6.12
CA LEU A 280 8.26 -5.25 6.13
C LEU A 280 7.51 -6.18 5.18
N ALA A 281 6.18 -6.12 5.15
CA ALA A 281 5.38 -6.90 4.20
C ALA A 281 5.70 -6.55 2.74
N LYS A 282 5.86 -5.25 2.42
CA LYS A 282 6.29 -4.79 1.09
C LYS A 282 7.72 -5.23 0.77
N HIS A 283 8.63 -5.14 1.72
CA HIS A 283 10.02 -5.55 1.55
C HIS A 283 10.15 -7.06 1.29
N ARG A 284 9.45 -7.90 2.06
CA ARG A 284 9.42 -9.37 1.83
C ARG A 284 8.88 -9.70 0.43
N ARG A 285 7.83 -8.99 0.00
CA ARG A 285 7.27 -9.16 -1.35
C ARG A 285 8.28 -8.80 -2.44
N LEU A 286 8.96 -7.66 -2.29
CA LEU A 286 10.01 -7.22 -3.22
C LEU A 286 11.16 -8.24 -3.31
N LYS A 287 11.63 -8.76 -2.17
CA LYS A 287 12.66 -9.81 -2.13
C LYS A 287 12.22 -11.07 -2.90
N LYS A 288 11.00 -11.56 -2.67
CA LYS A 288 10.47 -12.73 -3.39
C LYS A 288 10.44 -12.51 -4.91
N TYR A 289 10.02 -11.32 -5.36
CA TYR A 289 10.04 -10.98 -6.78
C TYR A 289 11.45 -10.97 -7.36
N LEU A 290 12.41 -10.33 -6.69
CA LEU A 290 13.82 -10.30 -7.13
C LEU A 290 14.42 -11.71 -7.21
N THR A 291 14.21 -12.54 -6.19
CA THR A 291 14.70 -13.94 -6.19
C THR A 291 14.08 -14.73 -7.33
N PHE A 292 12.77 -14.59 -7.58
CA PHE A 292 12.10 -15.31 -8.67
C PHE A 292 12.58 -14.86 -10.05
N THR A 293 12.76 -13.55 -10.27
CA THR A 293 13.27 -13.03 -11.55
C THR A 293 14.72 -13.48 -11.80
N LEU A 294 15.56 -13.49 -10.76
CA LEU A 294 16.93 -14.02 -10.87
C LEU A 294 16.92 -15.53 -11.16
N TRP A 295 16.07 -16.30 -10.48
CA TRP A 295 15.92 -17.73 -10.76
C TRP A 295 15.39 -18.01 -12.16
N ALA A 296 14.39 -17.25 -12.63
CA ALA A 296 13.86 -17.38 -13.99
C ALA A 296 14.90 -17.00 -15.06
N ALA A 297 15.77 -16.03 -14.76
CA ALA A 297 16.91 -15.69 -15.63
C ALA A 297 18.00 -16.78 -15.62
N VAL A 298 18.17 -17.49 -14.51
CA VAL A 298 19.14 -18.60 -14.37
C VAL A 298 18.60 -19.93 -14.94
N ILE A 299 17.28 -20.16 -14.93
CA ILE A 299 16.65 -21.44 -15.34
C ILE A 299 16.53 -21.63 -16.86
N ARG A 300 16.76 -20.62 -17.71
CA ARG A 300 16.72 -20.85 -19.17
C ARG A 300 18.05 -21.37 -19.72
N TRP A 301 18.45 -22.56 -19.26
CA TRP A 301 19.60 -23.33 -19.74
C TRP A 301 19.11 -24.70 -20.23
N GLU A 302 18.60 -24.75 -21.47
CA GLU A 302 18.37 -26.02 -22.18
C GLU A 302 19.23 -26.04 -23.44
N GLY A 303 20.09 -27.05 -23.56
CA GLY A 303 20.77 -27.39 -24.82
C GLY A 303 22.03 -26.57 -25.19
N GLY A 304 22.81 -26.07 -24.22
CA GLY A 304 24.17 -25.59 -24.47
C GLY A 304 24.31 -24.30 -25.29
N LYS A 305 23.22 -23.55 -25.53
CA LYS A 305 23.26 -22.21 -26.13
C LYS A 305 22.45 -21.24 -25.28
N ALA A 306 23.12 -20.25 -24.70
CA ALA A 306 22.44 -19.12 -24.06
C ALA A 306 21.69 -18.32 -25.13
N LYS A 307 20.38 -18.56 -25.28
CA LYS A 307 19.50 -17.73 -26.10
C LYS A 307 18.81 -16.70 -25.20
N VAL A 308 19.26 -15.45 -25.29
CA VAL A 308 18.46 -14.30 -24.84
C VAL A 308 17.30 -14.18 -25.82
N SER A 309 16.09 -14.54 -25.39
CA SER A 309 14.88 -14.28 -26.16
C SER A 309 14.20 -13.04 -25.56
N PRO A 310 13.85 -12.02 -26.37
CA PRO A 310 13.16 -10.83 -25.90
C PRO A 310 11.68 -11.16 -25.71
N ALA A 311 11.35 -11.94 -24.68
CA ALA A 311 9.97 -12.19 -24.28
C ALA A 311 9.61 -11.25 -23.12
N MET A 312 9.25 -10.02 -23.52
CA MET A 312 8.62 -8.91 -22.79
C MET A 312 9.42 -7.63 -23.09
N GLY A 313 8.81 -6.74 -23.89
CA GLY A 313 9.39 -5.49 -24.38
C GLY A 313 9.77 -4.51 -23.28
N TYR A 314 10.92 -4.74 -22.65
CA TYR A 314 11.63 -3.76 -21.85
C TYR A 314 13.12 -3.80 -22.24
N THR A 315 13.50 -2.88 -23.11
CA THR A 315 14.89 -2.50 -23.33
C THR A 315 15.38 -1.76 -22.09
N SER A 316 16.08 -2.46 -21.20
CA SER A 316 17.01 -1.83 -20.27
C SER A 316 18.37 -2.48 -20.46
N SER A 317 19.29 -1.75 -21.08
CA SER A 317 20.70 -2.11 -21.23
C SER A 317 21.35 -2.19 -19.84
N ILE A 318 21.31 -3.37 -19.21
CA ILE A 318 22.17 -3.67 -18.08
C ILE A 318 23.51 -4.08 -18.68
N SER A 319 24.55 -3.28 -18.45
CA SER A 319 25.92 -3.63 -18.83
C SER A 319 26.29 -4.99 -18.21
N LEU A 320 26.53 -5.98 -19.07
CA LEU A 320 26.87 -7.37 -18.73
C LEU A 320 28.09 -7.48 -17.80
N SER A 321 28.98 -6.47 -17.79
CA SER A 321 30.21 -6.50 -16.99
C SER A 321 29.96 -6.37 -15.48
N LYS A 322 28.85 -5.75 -15.03
CA LYS A 322 28.49 -5.65 -13.60
C LYS A 322 27.73 -6.87 -13.07
N LEU A 323 27.15 -7.68 -13.96
CA LEU A 323 26.47 -8.93 -13.59
C LEU A 323 27.46 -10.08 -13.37
N GLN A 324 28.54 -10.15 -14.16
CA GLN A 324 29.56 -11.19 -14.02
C GLN A 324 30.30 -11.13 -12.67
N THR A 325 30.62 -9.94 -12.18
CA THR A 325 31.32 -9.77 -10.89
C THR A 325 30.44 -10.09 -9.68
N GLY A 326 29.14 -9.79 -9.74
CA GLY A 326 28.18 -10.16 -8.69
C GLY A 326 27.82 -11.64 -8.66
N LEU A 327 27.71 -12.28 -9.84
CA LEU A 327 27.38 -13.71 -9.97
C LEU A 327 28.51 -14.62 -9.47
N LEU A 328 29.78 -14.27 -9.69
CA LEU A 328 30.92 -15.00 -9.12
C LEU A 328 30.96 -14.89 -7.59
N SER A 329 30.61 -13.74 -7.01
CA SER A 329 30.58 -13.57 -5.55
C SER A 329 29.49 -14.44 -4.90
N ILE A 330 28.29 -14.48 -5.47
CA ILE A 330 27.16 -15.27 -4.93
C ILE A 330 27.37 -16.77 -5.12
N ALA A 331 27.94 -17.21 -6.26
CA ALA A 331 28.26 -18.62 -6.49
C ALA A 331 29.33 -19.13 -5.51
N THR A 332 30.34 -18.30 -5.19
CA THR A 332 31.41 -18.66 -4.25
C THR A 332 30.90 -18.71 -2.80
N THR A 333 29.96 -17.84 -2.41
CA THR A 333 29.34 -17.88 -1.07
C THR A 333 28.39 -19.08 -0.90
N ALA A 334 27.64 -19.46 -1.94
CA ALA A 334 26.75 -20.63 -1.89
C ALA A 334 27.54 -21.96 -1.84
N MET A 335 28.73 -22.03 -2.44
CA MET A 335 29.61 -23.21 -2.37
C MET A 335 30.25 -23.37 -0.99
N LYS A 336 30.64 -22.28 -0.32
CA LYS A 336 31.20 -22.32 1.05
C LYS A 336 30.19 -22.77 2.11
N PHE A 337 28.89 -22.44 1.96
CA PHE A 337 27.86 -22.88 2.92
C PHE A 337 27.48 -24.36 2.81
N ARG A 338 27.77 -25.03 1.69
CA ARG A 338 27.45 -26.45 1.49
C ARG A 338 28.53 -27.40 2.01
N ILE A 339 29.73 -26.90 2.34
CA ILE A 339 30.85 -27.71 2.87
C ILE A 339 30.81 -27.79 4.42
N ILE A 340 30.16 -26.85 5.10
CA ILE A 340 30.16 -26.76 6.58
C ILE A 340 29.02 -27.56 7.26
N THR A 341 28.14 -28.21 6.50
CA THR A 341 26.93 -28.89 7.05
C THR A 341 26.82 -30.38 6.73
N LYS A 342 27.95 -31.11 6.64
CA LYS A 342 27.92 -32.58 6.77
C LYS A 342 28.13 -32.96 8.24
N PRO A 343 27.16 -33.64 8.89
CA PRO A 343 27.38 -34.21 10.21
C PRO A 343 28.33 -35.41 10.10
N GLN A 344 29.34 -35.49 10.98
CA GLN A 344 30.07 -36.73 11.20
C GLN A 344 29.13 -37.71 11.91
N SER A 345 28.90 -38.86 11.28
CA SER A 345 28.29 -40.03 11.90
C SER A 345 29.15 -41.24 11.56
N SER A 346 29.68 -41.85 12.63
CA SER A 346 30.43 -43.11 12.76
C SER A 346 31.61 -43.34 11.85
#